data_AF-A0A0D7CHF1-F1
#
_entry.id   AF-A0A0D7CHF1-F1
#
_cell.length_a   1.000
_cell.length_b   1.000
_cell.length_c   1.000
_cell.angle_alpha   90.00
_cell.angle_beta   90.00
_cell.angle_gamma   90.00
#
_symmetry.space_group_name_H-M   'P 1'
#
loop_
_entity.id
_entity.type
_entity.pdbx_description
1 polymer ?
#
loop_
_entity_poly.entity_id
_entity_poly.type
_entity_poly.pdbx_seq_one_letter_code
_entity_poly.pdbx_strand_id
1 'polypeptide(L)'
;MQKLPSDSPAVAIANQWIDRRDDLAGERLWPADRAAPVTIPPPTEQLRFAAELGRVLEARGLLPGVLIWDDFYEEWHTAVSGHQIQRYLNHRVIPSDDTLAVLLSVDEEDLEDLPHLLLLARAARAARVRGRRAARQASTRHYRDR
;
A
#
# COMPACT_ATOMS: atom_id res chain seq x y z
N MET A 1 -3.37 -25.47 20.90
CA MET A 1 -3.81 -24.10 21.28
C MET A 1 -4.09 -24.07 22.77
N GLN A 2 -3.24 -23.42 23.57
CA GLN A 2 -3.55 -23.13 24.97
C GLN A 2 -4.59 -22.01 25.01
N LYS A 3 -5.74 -22.25 25.65
CA LYS A 3 -6.69 -21.17 25.98
C LYS A 3 -6.05 -20.31 27.07
N LEU A 4 -5.97 -19.01 26.84
CA LEU A 4 -5.52 -18.08 27.87
C LEU A 4 -6.45 -18.18 29.09
N PRO A 5 -5.92 -18.13 30.32
CA PRO A 5 -6.74 -18.05 31.53
C PRO A 5 -7.70 -16.86 31.43
N SER A 6 -8.95 -17.03 31.86
CA SER A 6 -9.98 -15.98 31.84
C SER A 6 -9.54 -14.68 32.53
N ASP A 7 -8.64 -14.81 33.49
CA ASP A 7 -8.19 -13.72 34.35
C ASP A 7 -6.91 -13.06 33.81
N SER A 8 -6.48 -13.44 32.61
CA SER A 8 -5.35 -12.82 31.93
C SER A 8 -5.69 -11.36 31.58
N PRO A 9 -4.78 -10.40 31.85
CA PRO A 9 -4.94 -9.02 31.39
C PRO A 9 -5.20 -8.90 29.89
N ALA A 10 -4.70 -9.84 29.07
CA ALA A 10 -4.94 -9.90 27.64
C ALA A 10 -6.41 -10.19 27.29
N VAL A 11 -7.09 -11.03 28.09
CA VAL A 11 -8.52 -11.34 27.91
C VAL A 11 -9.37 -10.13 28.31
N ALA A 12 -9.02 -9.44 29.39
CA ALA A 12 -9.68 -8.21 29.81
C ALA A 12 -9.56 -7.10 28.75
N ILE A 13 -8.37 -6.90 28.17
CA ILE A 13 -8.13 -5.94 27.08
C ILE A 13 -8.93 -6.33 25.83
N ALA A 14 -8.92 -7.62 25.45
CA ALA A 14 -9.67 -8.09 24.29
C ALA A 14 -11.18 -7.85 24.45
N ASN A 15 -11.74 -8.11 25.64
CA ASN A 15 -13.15 -7.85 25.93
C ASN A 15 -13.48 -6.34 25.88
N GLN A 16 -12.61 -5.48 26.44
CA GLN A 16 -12.78 -4.02 26.30
C GLN A 16 -12.80 -3.55 24.84
N TRP A 17 -11.98 -4.17 23.98
CA TRP A 17 -11.99 -3.87 22.54
C TRP A 17 -13.26 -4.37 21.84
N ILE A 18 -13.79 -5.53 22.24
CA ILE A 18 -15.04 -6.08 21.70
C ILE A 18 -16.22 -5.19 22.08
N ASP A 19 -16.33 -4.82 23.35
CA ASP A 19 -17.41 -3.95 23.85
C ASP A 19 -17.36 -2.57 23.17
N ARG A 20 -16.16 -1.98 23.09
CA ARG A 20 -15.94 -0.68 22.44
C ARG A 20 -16.19 -0.71 20.93
N ARG A 21 -16.04 -1.87 20.28
CA ARG A 21 -16.31 -2.02 18.83
C ARG A 21 -17.79 -1.85 18.53
N ASP A 22 -18.65 -2.37 19.38
CA ASP A 22 -20.09 -2.33 19.17
C ASP A 22 -20.63 -0.90 19.39
N ASP A 23 -20.08 -0.17 20.36
CA ASP A 23 -20.31 1.29 20.53
C ASP A 23 -19.82 2.09 19.30
N LEU A 24 -18.60 1.81 18.82
CA LEU A 24 -18.04 2.43 17.62
C LEU A 24 -18.79 2.06 16.34
N ALA A 25 -19.48 0.92 16.30
CA ALA A 25 -20.32 0.51 15.19
C ALA A 25 -21.64 1.27 15.17
N GLY A 26 -22.22 1.57 16.35
CA GLY A 26 -23.42 2.41 16.50
C GLY A 26 -23.17 3.89 16.19
N GLU A 27 -21.98 4.41 16.50
CA GLU A 27 -21.59 5.80 16.22
C GLU A 27 -21.09 6.04 14.78
N ARG A 28 -20.84 4.97 14.01
CA ARG A 28 -20.36 5.08 12.62
C ARG A 28 -21.51 5.45 11.69
N LEU A 29 -21.92 6.72 11.76
CA LEU A 29 -22.65 7.41 10.70
C LEU A 29 -21.73 7.58 9.49
N TRP A 30 -21.43 6.48 8.81
CA TRP A 30 -20.88 6.57 7.47
C TRP A 30 -21.90 7.34 6.62
N PRO A 31 -21.51 8.36 5.86
CA PRO A 31 -22.43 9.02 4.96
C PRO A 31 -23.09 7.96 4.08
N ALA A 32 -24.41 7.87 4.11
CA ALA A 32 -25.19 6.91 3.31
C ALA A 32 -24.86 7.05 1.81
N ASP A 33 -24.47 8.25 1.39
CA ASP A 33 -24.10 8.60 0.01
C ASP A 33 -22.59 8.55 -0.25
N ARG A 34 -21.88 7.53 0.27
CA ARG A 34 -20.51 7.29 -0.20
C ARG A 34 -20.56 6.79 -1.64
N ALA A 35 -20.13 7.66 -2.57
CA ALA A 35 -19.89 7.28 -3.96
C ALA A 35 -19.03 6.01 -4.00
N ALA A 36 -19.49 5.02 -4.77
CA ALA A 36 -18.82 3.73 -4.88
C ALA A 36 -17.34 3.91 -5.26
N PRO A 37 -16.44 3.05 -4.75
CA PRO A 37 -15.03 3.08 -5.12
C PRO A 37 -14.88 3.02 -6.64
N VAL A 38 -14.30 4.06 -7.24
CA VAL A 38 -14.07 4.09 -8.68
C VAL A 38 -12.81 3.30 -8.99
N THR A 39 -13.00 2.12 -9.57
CA THR A 39 -11.91 1.28 -10.07
C THR A 39 -11.43 1.86 -11.40
N ILE A 40 -10.19 2.36 -11.43
CA ILE A 40 -9.51 2.80 -12.65
C ILE A 40 -8.33 1.86 -12.95
N PRO A 41 -8.07 1.53 -14.23
CA PRO A 41 -6.89 0.76 -14.61
C PRO A 41 -5.60 1.51 -14.24
N PRO A 42 -4.48 0.81 -13.98
CA PRO A 42 -3.20 1.46 -13.73
C PRO A 42 -2.81 2.35 -14.92
N PRO A 43 -2.44 3.63 -14.69
CA PRO A 43 -1.94 4.49 -15.77
C PRO A 43 -0.56 4.01 -16.25
N THR A 44 -0.19 4.35 -17.48
CA THR A 44 1.10 3.97 -18.08
C THR A 44 2.30 4.39 -17.23
N GLU A 45 2.23 5.54 -16.56
CA GLU A 45 3.26 6.01 -15.65
C GLU A 45 3.46 5.09 -14.44
N GLN A 46 2.38 4.47 -13.93
CA GLN A 46 2.46 3.49 -12.86
C GLN A 46 3.10 2.18 -13.32
N LEU A 47 2.82 1.75 -14.56
CA LEU A 47 3.46 0.58 -15.16
C LEU A 47 4.96 0.80 -15.33
N ARG A 48 5.36 1.98 -15.83
CA ARG A 48 6.77 2.38 -15.98
C ARG A 48 7.49 2.42 -14.64
N PHE A 49 6.88 3.05 -13.63
CA PHE A 49 7.44 3.06 -12.28
C PHE A 49 7.65 1.65 -11.73
N ALA A 50 6.64 0.77 -11.84
CA ALA A 50 6.73 -0.59 -11.31
C ALA A 50 7.80 -1.43 -12.04
N ALA A 51 7.93 -1.27 -13.36
CA ALA A 51 8.99 -1.91 -14.14
C ALA A 51 10.38 -1.46 -13.71
N GLU A 52 10.57 -0.15 -13.54
CA GLU A 52 11.86 0.41 -13.10
C GLU A 52 12.19 0.01 -11.66
N LEU A 53 11.21 0.02 -10.76
CA LEU A 53 11.38 -0.49 -9.39
C LEU A 53 11.80 -1.96 -9.41
N GLY A 54 11.16 -2.79 -10.25
CA GLY A 54 11.53 -4.19 -10.43
C GLY A 54 12.98 -4.36 -10.87
N ARG A 55 13.42 -3.60 -11.88
CA ARG A 55 14.80 -3.59 -12.37
C ARG A 55 15.81 -3.23 -11.28
N VAL A 56 15.53 -2.19 -10.49
CA VAL A 56 16.42 -1.72 -9.42
C VAL A 56 16.50 -2.77 -8.29
N LEU A 57 15.37 -3.35 -7.89
CA LEU A 57 15.36 -4.41 -6.88
C LEU A 57 16.08 -5.68 -7.37
N GLU A 58 15.98 -6.00 -8.66
CA GLU A 58 16.69 -7.13 -9.28
C GLU A 58 18.21 -6.90 -9.29
N ALA A 59 18.64 -5.72 -9.76
CA ALA A 59 20.05 -5.35 -9.83
C ALA A 59 20.74 -5.37 -8.47
N ARG A 60 19.99 -5.06 -7.40
CA ARG A 60 20.47 -5.10 -6.01
C ARG A 60 20.31 -6.46 -5.33
N GLY A 61 19.82 -7.48 -6.03
CA GLY A 61 19.60 -8.81 -5.46
C GLY A 61 18.51 -8.85 -4.37
N LEU A 62 17.62 -7.87 -4.32
CA LEU A 62 16.57 -7.75 -3.30
C LEU A 62 15.30 -8.55 -3.67
N LEU A 63 15.10 -8.89 -4.95
CA LEU A 63 13.92 -9.64 -5.41
C LEU A 63 13.76 -11.05 -4.81
N PRO A 64 14.81 -11.87 -4.65
CA PRO A 64 14.69 -13.19 -4.01
C PRO A 64 14.11 -13.10 -2.59
N GLY A 65 14.52 -12.12 -1.79
CA GLY A 65 13.93 -11.85 -0.47
C GLY A 65 12.46 -11.44 -0.56
N VAL A 66 12.11 -10.57 -1.52
CA VAL A 66 10.73 -10.10 -1.80
C VAL A 66 9.73 -11.24 -2.11
N LEU A 67 10.22 -12.36 -2.63
CA LEU A 67 9.40 -13.45 -3.19
C LEU A 67 9.31 -14.70 -2.30
N ILE A 68 10.14 -14.85 -1.27
CA ILE A 68 10.09 -16.01 -0.38
C ILE A 68 9.04 -15.76 0.72
N TRP A 69 7.95 -16.52 0.65
CA TRP A 69 6.84 -16.54 1.60
C TRP A 69 7.06 -17.67 2.63
N ASP A 70 8.29 -17.85 3.11
CA ASP A 70 8.58 -18.87 4.12
C ASP A 70 8.67 -18.23 5.51
N ASP A 71 8.22 -18.99 6.51
CA ASP A 71 7.91 -18.64 7.90
C ASP A 71 9.08 -18.03 8.72
N PHE A 72 10.18 -17.64 8.09
CA PHE A 72 11.30 -16.91 8.68
C PHE A 72 11.24 -15.43 8.26
N TYR A 73 10.57 -14.63 9.07
CA TYR A 73 10.62 -13.16 9.04
C TYR A 73 11.95 -12.60 9.60
N GLU A 74 13.03 -13.38 9.60
CA GLU A 74 14.33 -12.97 10.12
C GLU A 74 15.27 -12.71 8.95
N GLU A 75 15.89 -11.53 8.98
CA GLU A 75 16.76 -10.91 7.96
C GLU A 75 16.05 -10.32 6.73
N TRP A 76 15.47 -9.13 6.92
CA TRP A 76 15.29 -8.20 5.81
C TRP A 76 16.23 -7.02 5.95
N HIS A 77 17.08 -6.86 4.94
CA HIS A 77 17.94 -5.71 4.75
C HIS A 77 17.16 -4.41 4.45
N THR A 78 15.86 -4.49 4.09
CA THR A 78 14.98 -3.34 3.81
C THR A 78 13.92 -3.19 4.90
N ALA A 79 13.64 -1.98 5.39
CA ALA A 79 12.60 -1.75 6.40
C ALA A 79 11.15 -1.69 5.83
N VAL A 80 10.93 -2.23 4.63
CA VAL A 80 9.63 -2.32 3.96
C VAL A 80 9.26 -3.80 3.77
N SER A 81 8.04 -4.19 4.15
CA SER A 81 7.65 -5.61 4.04
C SER A 81 7.50 -6.08 2.59
N GLY A 82 7.90 -7.33 2.33
CA GLY A 82 7.78 -7.98 1.01
C GLY A 82 6.37 -7.90 0.41
N HIS A 83 5.33 -8.03 1.24
CA HIS A 83 3.94 -7.85 0.80
C HIS A 83 3.66 -6.46 0.22
N GLN A 84 4.20 -5.39 0.82
CA GLN A 84 4.05 -4.04 0.25
C GLN A 84 4.80 -3.91 -1.08
N ILE A 85 6.01 -4.45 -1.17
CA ILE A 85 6.81 -4.44 -2.39
C ILE A 85 6.08 -5.17 -3.53
N GLN A 86 5.51 -6.34 -3.26
CA GLN A 86 4.66 -7.05 -4.22
C GLN A 86 3.44 -6.23 -4.67
N ARG A 87 2.83 -5.44 -3.78
CA ARG A 87 1.72 -4.54 -4.18
C ARG A 87 2.18 -3.41 -5.09
N TYR A 88 3.43 -2.95 -4.96
CA TYR A 88 4.00 -1.95 -5.87
C TYR A 88 4.26 -2.55 -7.24
N LEU A 89 4.91 -3.72 -7.28
CA LEU A 89 5.23 -4.46 -8.51
C LEU A 89 3.96 -4.88 -9.26
N ASN A 90 2.90 -5.29 -8.56
CA ASN A 90 1.61 -5.66 -9.14
C ASN A 90 0.67 -4.46 -9.40
N HIS A 91 1.20 -3.24 -9.44
CA HIS A 91 0.46 -2.02 -9.79
C HIS A 91 -0.76 -1.73 -8.90
N ARG A 92 -0.79 -2.24 -7.68
CA ARG A 92 -1.90 -2.04 -6.74
C ARG A 92 -1.76 -0.72 -5.98
N VAL A 93 -0.53 -0.37 -5.63
CA VAL A 93 -0.19 0.83 -4.85
C VAL A 93 1.06 1.48 -5.43
N ILE A 94 1.21 2.79 -5.19
CA ILE A 94 2.44 3.53 -5.48
C ILE A 94 2.99 3.98 -4.11
N PRO A 95 4.24 3.67 -3.74
CA PRO A 95 4.81 4.06 -2.46
C PRO A 95 4.91 5.59 -2.30
N SER A 96 5.05 6.04 -1.05
CA SER A 96 5.46 7.43 -0.78
C SER A 96 6.95 7.61 -1.04
N ASP A 97 7.39 8.86 -1.05
CA ASP A 97 8.81 9.20 -1.22
C ASP A 97 9.63 8.62 -0.05
N ASP A 98 9.13 8.75 1.18
CA ASP A 98 9.78 8.22 2.38
C ASP A 98 9.87 6.69 2.36
N THR A 99 8.80 6.00 1.96
CA THR A 99 8.83 4.53 1.84
C THR A 99 9.84 4.09 0.78
N LEU A 100 9.97 4.84 -0.33
CA LEU A 100 10.93 4.54 -1.38
C LEU A 100 12.37 4.79 -0.91
N ALA A 101 12.60 5.88 -0.16
CA ALA A 101 13.91 6.16 0.44
C ALA A 101 14.31 5.05 1.42
N VAL A 102 13.40 4.64 2.31
CA VAL A 102 13.61 3.55 3.28
C VAL A 102 13.81 2.19 2.60
N LEU A 103 13.16 1.96 1.46
CA LEU A 103 13.34 0.73 0.68
C LEU A 103 14.75 0.62 0.08
N LEU A 104 15.34 1.75 -0.32
CA LEU A 104 16.64 1.79 -1.00
C LEU A 104 17.81 2.14 -0.08
N SER A 105 17.57 2.58 1.15
CA SER A 105 18.59 2.92 2.16
C SER A 105 19.29 1.70 2.77
N VAL A 106 19.34 0.58 2.06
CA VAL A 106 20.01 -0.64 2.51
C VAL A 106 21.53 -0.45 2.53
N ASP A 107 22.05 0.32 1.57
CA ASP A 107 23.45 0.74 1.48
C ASP A 107 23.50 2.25 1.17
N GLU A 108 24.19 3.03 2.02
CA GLU A 108 24.30 4.49 1.87
C GLU A 108 25.06 4.89 0.58
N GLU A 109 25.89 4.01 0.03
CA GLU A 109 26.73 4.27 -1.15
C GLU A 109 25.98 4.11 -2.49
N ASP A 110 24.81 3.47 -2.52
CA ASP A 110 24.09 3.10 -3.76
C ASP A 110 22.71 3.79 -3.88
N LEU A 111 22.63 5.11 -3.69
CA LEU A 111 21.36 5.87 -3.86
C LEU A 111 21.18 6.50 -5.26
N GLU A 112 22.00 6.14 -6.25
CA GLU A 112 21.96 6.75 -7.58
C GLU A 112 20.60 6.60 -8.29
N ASP A 113 19.90 5.48 -8.08
CA ASP A 113 18.58 5.24 -8.67
C ASP A 113 17.44 6.00 -7.95
N LEU A 114 17.65 6.43 -6.70
CA LEU A 114 16.58 6.99 -5.86
C LEU A 114 15.96 8.26 -6.48
N PRO A 115 16.73 9.27 -6.96
CA PRO A 115 16.15 10.44 -7.63
C PRO A 115 15.28 10.08 -8.83
N HIS A 116 15.71 9.11 -9.64
CA HIS A 116 14.97 8.68 -10.82
C HIS A 116 13.66 7.98 -10.42
N LEU A 117 13.71 7.05 -9.47
CA LEU A 117 12.53 6.35 -8.97
C LEU A 117 11.55 7.30 -8.28
N LEU A 118 12.02 8.30 -7.54
CA LEU A 118 11.17 9.35 -6.95
C LEU A 118 10.42 10.15 -8.03
N LEU A 119 11.11 10.52 -9.11
CA LEU A 119 10.50 11.21 -10.24
C LEU A 119 9.39 10.37 -10.87
N LEU A 120 9.66 9.08 -11.12
CA LEU A 120 8.66 8.16 -11.67
C LEU A 120 7.47 7.94 -10.72
N ALA A 121 7.72 7.76 -9.42
CA ALA A 121 6.67 7.57 -8.41
C ALA A 121 5.75 8.81 -8.30
N ARG A 122 6.32 10.02 -8.37
CA ARG A 122 5.56 11.28 -8.40
C ARG A 122 4.71 11.39 -9.66
N ALA A 123 5.27 11.07 -10.83
CA ALA A 123 4.53 11.05 -12.09
C ALA A 123 3.37 10.03 -12.07
N ALA A 124 3.61 8.83 -11.56
CA ALA A 124 2.59 7.79 -11.40
C ALA A 124 1.44 8.23 -10.47
N ARG A 125 1.75 8.84 -9.32
CA ARG A 125 0.73 9.35 -8.39
C ARG A 125 -0.09 10.48 -9.03
N ALA A 126 0.57 11.42 -9.70
CA ALA A 126 -0.11 12.50 -10.41
C ALA A 126 -1.05 11.95 -11.50
N ALA A 127 -0.60 10.98 -12.29
CA ALA A 127 -1.42 10.31 -13.30
C ALA A 127 -2.64 9.59 -12.69
N ARG A 128 -2.44 8.89 -11.56
CA ARG A 128 -3.52 8.22 -10.83
C ARG A 128 -4.57 9.21 -10.34
N VAL A 129 -4.15 10.36 -9.82
CA VAL A 129 -5.06 11.44 -9.39
C VAL A 129 -5.85 12.00 -10.58
N ARG A 130 -5.18 12.28 -11.72
CA ARG A 130 -5.86 12.73 -12.94
C ARG A 130 -6.91 11.71 -13.40
N GLY A 131 -6.55 10.43 -13.48
CA GLY A 131 -7.47 9.35 -13.86
C GLY A 131 -8.67 9.24 -12.92
N ARG A 132 -8.47 9.34 -11.60
CA ARG A 132 -9.57 9.34 -10.62
C ARG A 132 -10.49 10.54 -10.78
N ARG A 133 -9.94 11.73 -11.04
CA ARG A 133 -10.74 12.95 -11.27
C ARG A 133 -11.60 12.81 -12.53
N ALA A 134 -11.01 12.34 -13.62
CA ALA A 134 -11.73 12.11 -14.88
C ALA A 134 -12.85 11.07 -14.71
N ALA A 135 -12.57 9.94 -14.05
CA ALA A 135 -13.56 8.89 -13.84
C ALA A 135 -14.73 9.36 -12.95
N ARG A 136 -14.45 10.13 -11.89
CA ARG A 136 -15.50 10.74 -11.05
C ARG A 136 -16.36 11.71 -11.85
N GLN A 137 -15.75 12.56 -12.69
CA GLN A 137 -16.49 13.50 -13.55
C GLN A 137 -17.40 12.76 -14.54
N ALA A 138 -16.92 11.67 -15.15
CA ALA A 138 -17.71 10.84 -16.04
C ALA A 138 -18.92 10.20 -15.32
N SER A 139 -18.72 9.68 -14.11
CA SER A 139 -19.80 9.14 -13.28
C SER A 139 -20.85 10.20 -12.91
N THR A 140 -20.42 11.43 -12.57
CA THR A 140 -21.37 12.51 -12.25
C THR A 140 -22.17 13.01 -13.45
N ARG A 141 -21.61 12.95 -14.67
CA ARG A 141 -22.36 13.27 -15.90
C ARG A 141 -23.44 12.22 -16.17
N HIS A 142 -23.08 10.93 -16.09
CA HIS A 142 -24.03 9.83 -16.26
C HIS A 142 -25.20 9.84 -15.27
N TYR A 143 -25.03 10.40 -14.06
CA TYR A 143 -26.10 10.54 -13.09
C TYR A 143 -27.03 11.73 -13.38
N ARG A 144 -26.54 12.81 -14.00
CA ARG A 144 -27.35 13.98 -14.35
C ARG A 144 -28.20 13.81 -15.62
N ASP A 145 -27.79 12.90 -16.50
CA ASP A 145 -28.48 12.61 -17.76
C ASP A 145 -29.52 11.47 -17.62
N ARG A 146 -29.77 11.00 -16.39
CA ARG A 146 -30.83 10.03 -16.04
C ARG A 146 -31.90 10.70 -15.19
#